data_AF-A0A0C1IT17-F1
#
_entry.id   AF-A0A0C1IT17-F1
#
_cell.length_a   1.000
_cell.length_b   1.000
_cell.length_c   1.000
_cell.angle_alpha   90.00
_cell.angle_beta   90.00
_cell.angle_gamma   90.00
#
_symmetry.space_group_name_H-M   'P 1'
#
loop_
_entity.id
_entity.type
_entity.pdbx_description
1 polymer ?
#
loop_
_entity_poly.entity_id
_entity_poly.type
_entity_poly.pdbx_seq_one_letter_code
_entity_poly.pdbx_strand_id
1 'polypeptide(L)'
;MRLLGCAAGALTLLSGCMTAADNDRIGGQLAATDARIPSCIAEAGITGEVRVSTEFLGHGAGATVLRNVQPGPNVTEAQAAQATACINA
;
A
#
# COMPACT_ATOMS: atom_id res chain seq x y z
N MET A 1 -13.73 44.36 9.21
CA MET A 1 -14.02 42.91 9.30
C MET A 1 -13.85 42.27 7.92
N ARG A 2 -13.27 41.06 7.87
CA ARG A 2 -13.34 40.06 6.79
C ARG A 2 -12.43 40.21 5.55
N LEU A 3 -11.12 39.98 5.71
CA LEU A 3 -10.25 39.46 4.63
C LEU A 3 -9.33 38.30 5.09
N LEU A 4 -9.64 37.67 6.22
CA LEU A 4 -8.86 36.56 6.80
C LEU A 4 -9.23 35.17 6.23
N GLY A 5 -10.11 35.09 5.23
CA GLY A 5 -10.67 33.82 4.73
C GLY A 5 -9.89 33.13 3.62
N CYS A 6 -9.14 33.87 2.79
CA CYS A 6 -8.48 33.29 1.61
C CYS A 6 -7.07 32.74 1.89
N ALA A 7 -6.44 33.10 3.02
CA ALA A 7 -5.11 32.60 3.37
C ALA A 7 -5.15 31.15 3.91
N ALA A 8 -6.25 30.74 4.55
CA ALA A 8 -6.37 29.41 5.14
C ALA A 8 -6.46 28.29 4.07
N GLY A 9 -7.13 28.55 2.94
CA GLY A 9 -7.23 27.58 1.84
C GLY A 9 -5.91 27.36 1.08
N ALA A 10 -5.04 28.39 1.04
CA ALA A 10 -3.71 28.27 0.47
C ALA A 10 -2.74 27.53 1.42
N LEU A 11 -2.88 27.72 2.73
CA LEU A 11 -2.07 27.00 3.73
C LEU A 11 -2.37 25.50 3.76
N THR A 12 -3.63 25.09 3.55
CA THR A 12 -4.00 23.67 3.37
C THR A 12 -3.49 23.05 2.07
N LEU A 13 -3.14 23.86 1.07
CA LEU A 13 -2.47 23.41 -0.16
C LEU A 13 -0.94 23.33 0.01
N LEU A 14 -0.36 24.08 0.97
CA LEU A 14 1.08 24.10 1.24
C LEU A 14 1.53 23.08 2.29
N SER A 15 0.67 22.69 3.24
CA SER A 15 0.89 21.50 4.06
C SER A 15 0.15 20.32 3.42
N GLY A 16 0.89 19.37 2.84
CA GLY A 16 0.38 18.20 2.11
C GLY A 16 -0.49 17.24 2.93
N CYS A 17 -1.65 17.72 3.39
CA CYS A 17 -2.67 16.91 4.02
C CYS A 17 -3.34 16.08 2.92
N MET A 18 -3.17 14.76 2.96
CA MET A 18 -3.93 13.84 2.10
C MET A 18 -5.41 14.18 2.19
N THR A 19 -6.05 14.37 1.03
CA THR A 19 -7.48 14.61 0.99
C THR A 19 -8.23 13.34 1.39
N ALA A 20 -9.52 13.45 1.74
CA ALA A 20 -10.35 12.27 1.97
C ALA A 20 -10.37 11.34 0.73
N ALA A 21 -10.41 11.91 -0.46
CA ALA A 21 -10.36 11.17 -1.71
C ALA A 21 -9.03 10.40 -1.91
N ASP A 22 -7.90 10.98 -1.47
CA ASP A 22 -6.61 10.29 -1.53
C ASP A 22 -6.55 9.09 -0.58
N ASN A 23 -7.13 9.25 0.62
CA ASN A 23 -7.25 8.15 1.58
C ASN A 23 -8.14 7.03 1.04
N ASP A 24 -9.30 7.36 0.47
CA ASP A 24 -10.20 6.37 -0.13
C ASP A 24 -9.53 5.62 -1.29
N ARG A 25 -8.77 6.34 -2.13
CA ARG A 25 -7.99 5.74 -3.22
C ARG A 25 -6.93 4.77 -2.69
N ILE A 26 -6.13 5.20 -1.71
CA ILE A 26 -5.09 4.36 -1.10
C ILE A 26 -5.72 3.14 -0.42
N GLY A 27 -6.83 3.33 0.31
CA GLY A 27 -7.59 2.23 0.92
C GLY A 27 -8.15 1.25 -0.11
N GLY A 28 -8.63 1.73 -1.25
CA GLY A 28 -9.06 0.89 -2.37
C GLY A 28 -7.92 0.07 -2.97
N GLN A 29 -6.75 0.68 -3.17
CA GLN A 29 -5.54 -0.04 -3.62
C GLN A 29 -5.09 -1.07 -2.59
N LEU A 30 -5.09 -0.71 -1.30
CA LEU A 30 -4.78 -1.59 -0.18
C LEU A 30 -5.64 -2.86 -0.23
N ALA A 31 -6.96 -2.69 -0.33
CA ALA A 31 -7.91 -3.79 -0.39
C ALA A 31 -7.73 -4.65 -1.66
N ALA A 32 -7.49 -4.02 -2.82
CA ALA A 32 -7.27 -4.74 -4.07
C ALA A 32 -5.99 -5.58 -4.03
N THR A 33 -4.91 -5.04 -3.49
CA THR A 33 -3.64 -5.76 -3.34
C THR A 33 -3.75 -6.87 -2.28
N ASP A 34 -4.44 -6.62 -1.16
CA ASP A 34 -4.67 -7.64 -0.12
C ASP A 34 -5.51 -8.81 -0.61
N ALA A 35 -6.50 -8.57 -1.48
CA ALA A 35 -7.33 -9.61 -2.05
C ALA A 35 -6.54 -10.64 -2.87
N ARG A 36 -5.36 -10.28 -3.38
CA ARG A 36 -4.48 -11.16 -4.17
C ARG A 36 -3.54 -12.01 -3.31
N ILE A 37 -3.34 -11.67 -2.04
CA ILE A 37 -2.40 -12.35 -1.16
C ILE A 37 -2.69 -13.86 -1.11
N PRO A 38 -3.93 -14.33 -0.85
CA PRO A 38 -4.18 -15.76 -0.68
C PRO A 38 -3.84 -16.59 -1.94
N SER A 39 -4.21 -16.12 -3.13
CA SER A 39 -3.93 -16.83 -4.38
C SER A 39 -2.44 -16.83 -4.71
N CYS A 40 -1.75 -15.68 -4.56
CA CYS A 40 -0.33 -15.59 -4.84
C CYS A 40 0.55 -16.39 -3.86
N ILE A 41 0.15 -16.48 -2.59
CA ILE A 41 0.81 -17.35 -1.60
C ILE A 41 0.65 -18.83 -1.99
N ALA A 42 -0.54 -19.22 -2.43
CA ALA A 42 -0.80 -20.58 -2.89
C ALA A 42 -0.02 -20.93 -4.18
N GLU A 43 0.02 -20.02 -5.15
CA GLU A 43 0.77 -20.19 -6.41
C GLU A 43 2.29 -20.26 -6.19
N ALA A 44 2.81 -19.57 -5.18
CA ALA A 44 4.21 -19.69 -4.74
C ALA A 44 4.49 -20.97 -3.93
N GLY A 45 3.48 -21.83 -3.71
CA GLY A 45 3.62 -23.08 -2.97
C GLY A 45 3.98 -22.88 -1.49
N ILE A 46 3.62 -21.74 -0.91
CA ILE A 46 3.92 -21.41 0.49
C ILE A 46 2.88 -22.08 1.38
N THR A 47 3.34 -22.95 2.27
CA THR A 47 2.51 -23.62 3.29
C THR A 47 2.90 -23.24 4.72
N GLY A 48 4.05 -22.56 4.89
CA GLY A 48 4.54 -22.06 6.17
C GLY A 48 4.03 -20.66 6.49
N GLU A 49 4.43 -20.16 7.66
CA GLU A 49 4.11 -18.78 8.08
C GLU A 49 4.85 -17.76 7.21
N VAL A 50 4.14 -16.68 6.87
CA VAL A 50 4.71 -15.51 6.21
C VAL A 50 4.27 -14.24 6.93
N ARG A 51 5.11 -13.21 6.85
CA ARG A 51 4.72 -11.86 7.25
C ARG A 51 4.58 -11.02 6.00
N VAL A 52 3.57 -10.15 5.98
CA VAL A 52 3.36 -9.24 4.86
C VAL A 52 3.52 -7.82 5.38
N SER A 53 4.48 -7.08 4.81
CA SER A 53 4.66 -5.66 5.09
C SER A 53 4.03 -4.83 3.98
N THR A 54 3.44 -3.70 4.37
CA THR A 54 2.93 -2.69 3.43
C THR A 54 4.01 -1.64 3.20
N GLU A 55 4.23 -1.29 1.94
CA GLU A 55 5.09 -0.18 1.53
C GLU A 55 4.29 0.80 0.67
N PHE A 56 4.48 2.10 0.88
CA PHE A 56 3.87 3.15 0.08
C PHE A 56 4.97 3.86 -0.71
N LEU A 57 4.96 3.70 -2.04
CA LEU A 57 5.86 4.42 -2.92
C LEU A 57 5.24 5.77 -3.31
N GLY A 58 5.87 6.86 -2.89
CA GLY A 58 5.39 8.23 -3.14
C GLY A 58 4.51 8.76 -2.00
N HIS A 59 3.91 9.93 -2.22
CA HIS A 59 3.11 10.64 -1.22
C HIS A 59 1.81 11.17 -1.83
N GLY A 60 0.76 11.28 -1.03
CA GLY A 60 -0.51 11.86 -1.45
C GLY A 60 -1.27 11.01 -2.48
N ALA A 61 -2.05 11.67 -3.33
CA ALA A 61 -2.89 11.07 -4.39
C ALA A 61 -2.16 10.10 -5.34
N GLY A 62 -0.83 10.24 -5.45
CA GLY A 62 0.03 9.44 -6.32
C GLY A 62 0.73 8.27 -5.63
N ALA A 63 0.51 8.05 -4.33
CA ALA A 63 1.13 6.93 -3.63
C ALA A 63 0.66 5.59 -4.23
N THR A 64 1.61 4.67 -4.42
CA THR A 64 1.35 3.30 -4.86
C THR A 64 1.51 2.36 -3.68
N VAL A 65 0.51 1.51 -3.46
CA VAL A 65 0.54 0.50 -2.40
C VAL A 65 1.24 -0.76 -2.89
N LEU A 66 2.30 -1.16 -2.20
CA LEU A 66 2.99 -2.42 -2.41
C LEU A 66 2.85 -3.34 -1.20
N ARG A 67 2.99 -4.64 -1.47
CA ARG A 67 3.04 -5.71 -0.48
C ARG A 67 4.31 -6.53 -0.65
N ASN A 68 5.08 -6.64 0.41
CA ASN A 68 6.28 -7.46 0.43
C ASN A 68 6.06 -8.64 1.36
N VAL A 69 6.22 -9.86 0.82
CA VAL A 69 6.17 -11.10 1.57
C VAL A 69 7.55 -11.37 2.16
N GLN A 70 7.60 -11.54 3.46
CA GLN A 70 8.81 -11.87 4.21
C GLN A 70 8.73 -13.36 4.59
N PRO A 71 9.77 -14.16 4.25
CA PRO A 71 9.78 -15.57 4.54
C PRO A 71 9.83 -15.81 6.06
N GLY A 72 8.94 -16.66 6.56
CA GLY A 72 9.05 -17.25 7.90
C GLY A 72 9.74 -18.61 7.88
N PRO A 73 9.65 -19.38 8.97
CA PRO A 73 10.19 -20.74 9.02
C PRO A 73 9.62 -21.60 7.88
N ASN A 74 10.50 -22.34 7.20
CA ASN A 74 10.17 -23.24 6.09
C ASN A 74 9.65 -22.55 4.81
N VAL A 75 9.82 -21.24 4.68
CA VAL A 75 9.55 -20.50 3.43
C VAL A 75 10.89 -20.02 2.87
N THR A 76 11.14 -20.30 1.59
CA THR A 76 12.37 -19.82 0.94
C THR A 76 12.23 -18.37 0.49
N GLU A 77 13.35 -17.66 0.37
CA GLU A 77 13.38 -16.32 -0.22
C GLU A 77 12.79 -16.29 -1.64
N ALA A 78 13.03 -17.35 -2.42
CA ALA A 78 12.49 -17.46 -3.78
C ALA A 78 10.95 -17.53 -3.79
N GLN A 79 10.35 -18.30 -2.89
CA GLN A 79 8.90 -18.37 -2.77
C GLN A 79 8.30 -17.03 -2.32
N ALA A 80 8.92 -16.39 -1.33
CA ALA A 80 8.50 -15.08 -0.85
C ALA A 80 8.62 -14.00 -1.95
N ALA A 81 9.70 -14.03 -2.75
CA ALA A 81 9.88 -13.14 -3.89
C ALA A 81 8.85 -13.39 -5.01
N GLN A 82 8.56 -14.66 -5.30
CA GLN A 82 7.52 -15.03 -6.28
C GLN A 82 6.14 -14.53 -5.84
N ALA A 83 5.76 -14.75 -4.58
CA ALA A 83 4.50 -14.25 -4.04
C ALA A 83 4.44 -12.71 -4.07
N THR A 84 5.52 -12.04 -3.67
CA THR A 84 5.66 -10.57 -3.72
C THR A 84 5.45 -10.05 -5.15
N ALA A 85 6.09 -10.66 -6.15
CA ALA A 85 5.92 -10.27 -7.54
C ALA A 85 4.48 -10.47 -8.02
N CYS A 86 3.86 -11.61 -7.68
CA CYS A 86 2.46 -11.90 -8.04
C CYS A 86 1.48 -10.89 -7.42
N ILE A 87 1.67 -10.51 -6.16
CA ILE A 87 0.75 -9.60 -5.45
C ILE A 87 0.78 -8.19 -6.06
N ASN A 88 1.96 -7.73 -6.48
CA ASN A 88 2.16 -6.37 -7.00
C ASN A 88 2.05 -6.25 -8.54
N ALA A 89 1.79 -7.35 -9.26
CA ALA A 89 1.74 -7.40 -10.74
C ALA A 89 0.53 -6.71 -11.38
#